data_AF-A0A973GZG2-F1
#
_entry.id   AF-A0A973GZG2-F1
#
_cell.length_a   1.000
_cell.length_b   1.000
_cell.length_c   1.000
_cell.angle_alpha   90.00
_cell.angle_beta   90.00
_cell.angle_gamma   90.00
#
_symmetry.space_group_name_H-M   'P 1'
#
loop_
_entity.id
_entity.type
_entity.pdbx_description
1 polymer ?
#
loop_
_entity_poly.entity_id
_entity_poly.type
_entity_poly.pdbx_seq_one_letter_code
_entity_poly.pdbx_strand_id
1 'polypeptide(L)'
;MKKILRYLKPYSKRIVFGLSVKSGATIMELFLPWLLAYVIDTIIPTKNVSMVFLFGFYMLISSILALYGNITANRLAARISSDAIENLRNDSYAKIMSFSNRSVDQFTIPSLISRMTS
;
A
#
# COMPACT_ATOMS: atom_id res chain seq x y z
N MET A 1 -3.06 -20.02 -1.16
CA MET A 1 -2.54 -18.79 -0.51
C MET A 1 -1.50 -19.03 0.59
N LYS A 2 -1.60 -20.09 1.42
CA LYS A 2 -0.65 -20.35 2.54
C LYS A 2 0.85 -20.37 2.14
N LYS A 3 1.20 -20.86 0.95
CA LYS A 3 2.59 -20.88 0.45
C LYS A 3 3.12 -19.48 0.10
N ILE A 4 2.29 -18.60 -0.46
CA ILE A 4 2.66 -17.21 -0.80
C ILE A 4 2.85 -16.40 0.50
N LEU A 5 1.98 -16.61 1.49
CA LEU A 5 2.10 -15.99 2.81
C LEU A 5 3.43 -16.31 3.53
N ARG A 6 4.09 -17.43 3.20
CA ARG A 6 5.43 -17.75 3.70
C ARG A 6 6.48 -16.75 3.24
N TYR A 7 6.39 -16.25 2.01
CA TYR A 7 7.29 -15.23 1.45
C TYR A 7 7.05 -13.84 2.04
N LEU A 8 5.83 -13.56 2.53
CA LEU A 8 5.49 -12.31 3.21
C LEU A 8 5.81 -12.32 4.72
N LYS A 9 5.89 -13.50 5.35
CA LYS A 9 6.15 -13.68 6.79
C LYS A 9 7.40 -12.92 7.31
N PRO A 10 8.55 -12.85 6.59
CA PRO A 10 9.70 -12.08 7.05
C PRO A 10 9.41 -10.58 7.13
N TYR A 11 8.48 -10.09 6.29
CA TYR A 11 8.12 -8.68 6.17
C TYR A 11 6.93 -8.28 7.04
N SER A 12 6.38 -9.19 7.87
CA SER A 12 5.17 -8.92 8.68
C SER A 12 5.26 -7.65 9.54
N LYS A 13 6.43 -7.35 10.12
CA LYS A 13 6.62 -6.10 10.88
C LYS A 13 6.45 -4.84 10.01
N ARG A 14 7.00 -4.87 8.80
CA ARG A 14 6.87 -3.76 7.82
C ARG A 14 5.43 -3.65 7.32
N ILE A 15 4.75 -4.78 7.09
CA ILE A 15 3.34 -4.81 6.69
C ILE A 15 2.46 -4.18 7.76
N VAL A 16 2.62 -4.59 9.02
CA VAL A 16 1.84 -4.02 10.14
C VAL A 16 2.10 -2.52 10.27
N PHE A 17 3.35 -2.08 10.18
CA PHE A 17 3.67 -0.65 10.20
C PHE A 17 3.01 0.11 9.04
N GLY A 18 3.12 -0.41 7.81
CA GLY A 18 2.50 0.20 6.63
C GLY A 18 0.97 0.26 6.74
N LEU A 19 0.36 -0.77 7.32
CA LEU A 19 -1.07 -0.81 7.58
C LEU A 19 -1.47 0.25 8.62
N SER A 20 -0.75 0.36 9.74
CA SER A 20 -1.02 1.39 10.75
C SER A 20 -0.92 2.81 10.17
N VAL A 21 0.10 3.07 9.34
CA VAL A 21 0.24 4.37 8.64
C VAL A 21 -0.93 4.62 7.70
N LYS A 22 -1.33 3.61 6.91
CA LYS A 22 -2.48 3.72 5.99
C LYS A 22 -3.77 3.98 6.75
N SER A 23 -4.04 3.24 7.82
CA SER A 23 -5.22 3.43 8.65
C SER A 23 -5.28 4.82 9.26
N GLY A 24 -4.16 5.33 9.79
CA GLY A 24 -4.07 6.70 10.31
C GLY A 24 -4.34 7.75 9.23
N ALA A 25 -3.77 7.57 8.02
CA ALA A 25 -4.02 8.47 6.89
C ALA A 25 -5.49 8.47 6.47
N THR A 26 -6.13 7.30 6.42
CA THR A 26 -7.56 7.19 6.11
C THR A 26 -8.43 7.86 7.17
N ILE A 27 -8.11 7.75 8.46
CA ILE A 27 -8.85 8.49 9.51
C ILE A 27 -8.75 10.01 9.28
N MET A 28 -7.58 10.52 8.90
CA MET A 28 -7.41 11.94 8.55
C MET A 28 -8.21 12.35 7.31
N GLU A 29 -8.30 11.48 6.30
CA GLU A 29 -9.16 11.69 5.12
C GLU A 29 -10.64 11.77 5.50
N LEU A 30 -11.10 10.97 6.46
CA LEU A 30 -12.46 11.06 7.01
C LEU A 30 -12.68 12.30 7.89
N PHE A 31 -11.63 12.83 8.49
CA PHE A 31 -11.71 14.04 9.31
C PHE A 31 -11.97 15.30 8.46
N LEU A 32 -11.47 15.35 7.23
CA LEU A 32 -11.69 16.46 6.29
C LEU A 32 -13.18 16.75 6.00
N PRO A 33 -14.02 15.79 5.57
CA PRO A 33 -15.45 16.04 5.34
C PRO A 33 -16.21 16.38 6.62
N TRP A 34 -15.81 15.81 7.77
CA TRP A 34 -16.38 16.21 9.05
C TRP A 34 -16.06 17.67 9.38
N LEU A 35 -14.81 18.09 9.19
CA LEU A 35 -14.39 19.46 9.43
C LEU A 35 -15.04 20.43 8.44
N LEU A 36 -15.27 20.01 7.20
CA LEU A 36 -16.04 20.77 6.20
C LEU A 36 -17.46 21.04 6.70
N ALA A 37 -18.15 20.00 7.16
CA ALA A 37 -19.50 20.13 7.71
C ALA A 37 -19.52 21.06 8.92
N TYR A 38 -18.56 20.93 9.84
CA TYR A 38 -18.42 21.82 10.99
C TYR A 38 -18.23 23.30 10.59
N VAL A 39 -17.41 23.56 9.57
CA VAL A 39 -17.23 24.91 9.02
C VAL A 39 -18.54 25.44 8.47
N ILE A 40 -19.26 24.64 7.68
CA ILE A 40 -20.53 25.05 7.06
C ILE A 40 -21.61 25.34 8.11
N ASP A 41 -21.80 24.43 9.07
CA ASP A 41 -22.92 24.48 10.00
C ASP A 41 -22.67 25.42 11.19
N THR A 42 -21.40 25.60 11.58
CA THR A 42 -21.06 26.33 12.83
C THR A 42 -20.29 27.62 12.58
N ILE A 43 -19.34 27.62 11.64
CA ILE A 43 -18.45 28.78 11.43
C ILE A 43 -19.11 29.79 10.48
N ILE A 44 -19.66 29.36 9.34
CA ILE A 44 -20.26 30.28 8.35
C ILE A 44 -21.41 31.13 8.95
N PRO A 45 -22.32 30.60 9.79
CA PRO A 45 -23.39 31.39 10.39
C PRO A 45 -22.90 32.51 11.32
N THR A 46 -21.70 32.38 11.91
CA THR A 46 -21.10 33.44 12.75
C THR A 46 -20.64 34.65 11.93
N LYS A 47 -20.65 34.56 10.58
CA LYS A 47 -20.18 35.58 9.64
C LYS A 47 -18.72 36.02 9.87
N ASN A 48 -17.95 35.25 10.64
CA ASN A 48 -16.55 35.54 10.91
C ASN A 48 -15.64 34.92 9.84
N VAL A 49 -15.25 35.74 8.87
CA VAL A 49 -14.42 35.32 7.74
C VAL A 49 -13.03 34.85 8.19
N SER A 50 -12.47 35.45 9.25
CA SER A 50 -11.16 35.06 9.77
C SER A 50 -11.16 33.62 10.31
N MET A 51 -12.25 33.19 10.95
CA MET A 51 -12.39 31.80 11.40
C MET A 51 -12.49 30.83 10.22
N VAL A 52 -13.19 31.17 9.14
CA VAL A 52 -13.27 30.33 7.94
C VAL A 52 -11.87 30.10 7.34
N PHE A 53 -11.06 31.15 7.21
CA PHE A 53 -9.68 31.01 6.72
C PHE A 53 -8.81 30.17 7.66
N LEU A 54 -8.97 30.30 8.98
CA LEU A 54 -8.22 29.51 9.95
C LEU A 54 -8.53 28.01 9.82
N PHE A 55 -9.82 27.64 9.75
CA PHE A 55 -10.22 26.25 9.56
C PHE A 55 -9.85 25.71 8.18
N GLY A 56 -9.95 26.53 7.13
CA GLY A 56 -9.46 26.18 5.78
C GLY A 56 -7.96 25.89 5.77
N PHE A 57 -7.16 26.64 6.53
CA PHE A 57 -5.73 26.36 6.70
C PHE A 57 -5.48 25.02 7.43
N TYR A 58 -6.26 24.72 8.48
CA TYR A 58 -6.20 23.41 9.14
C TYR A 58 -6.56 22.25 8.21
N MET A 59 -7.56 22.41 7.32
CA MET A 59 -7.88 21.42 6.29
C MET A 59 -6.70 21.19 5.34
N LEU A 60 -6.04 22.27 4.93
CA LEU A 60 -4.91 22.21 3.99
C LEU A 60 -3.74 21.44 4.62
N ILE A 61 -3.38 21.74 5.87
CA ILE A 61 -2.36 20.99 6.62
C ILE A 61 -2.75 19.51 6.74
N SER A 62 -3.99 19.22 7.15
CA SER A 62 -4.47 17.85 7.32
C SER A 62 -4.41 17.06 6.00
N SER A 63 -4.78 17.68 4.88
CA SER A 63 -4.73 17.08 3.55
C SER A 63 -3.29 16.74 3.13
N ILE A 64 -2.35 17.65 3.39
CA ILE A 64 -0.92 17.40 3.13
C ILE A 64 -0.42 16.22 3.97
N LEU A 65 -0.77 16.15 5.26
CA LEU A 65 -0.38 15.03 6.13
C LEU A 65 -0.97 13.70 5.66
N ALA A 66 -2.25 13.69 5.27
CA ALA A 66 -2.91 12.51 4.71
C ALA A 66 -2.25 12.05 3.41
N LEU A 67 -1.87 13.00 2.53
CA LEU A 67 -1.15 12.71 1.29
C LEU A 67 0.21 12.04 1.57
N TYR A 68 1.03 12.61 2.46
CA TYR A 68 2.32 12.03 2.82
C TYR A 68 2.18 10.65 3.47
N GLY A 69 1.18 10.46 4.34
CA GLY A 69 0.87 9.16 4.95
C GLY A 69 0.52 8.11 3.90
N ASN A 70 -0.35 8.45 2.96
CA ASN A 70 -0.74 7.58 1.86
C ASN A 70 0.43 7.20 0.93
N ILE A 71 1.25 8.18 0.54
CA ILE A 71 2.43 7.95 -0.30
C ILE A 71 3.39 6.99 0.41
N THR A 72 3.64 7.21 1.70
CA THR A 72 4.55 6.38 2.50
C THR A 72 4.04 4.95 2.61
N ALA A 73 2.75 4.78 2.94
CA ALA A 73 2.13 3.46 3.01
C ALA A 73 2.19 2.73 1.66
N ASN A 74 1.90 3.43 0.56
CA ASN A 74 1.90 2.82 -0.77
C ASN A 74 3.30 2.43 -1.24
N ARG A 75 4.30 3.28 -0.99
CA ARG A 75 5.72 2.97 -1.28
C ARG A 75 6.19 1.76 -0.48
N LEU A 76 5.80 1.66 0.78
CA LEU A 76 6.16 0.52 1.61
C LEU A 76 5.50 -0.77 1.12
N ALA A 77 4.21 -0.72 0.75
CA ALA A 77 3.49 -1.85 0.16
C ALA A 77 4.12 -2.31 -1.16
N ALA A 78 4.47 -1.39 -2.05
CA ALA A 78 5.16 -1.70 -3.30
C ALA A 78 6.51 -2.36 -3.04
N ARG A 79 7.32 -1.83 -2.12
CA ARG A 79 8.63 -2.40 -1.80
C ARG A 79 8.54 -3.81 -1.21
N ILE A 80 7.64 -4.03 -0.25
CA ILE A 80 7.42 -5.37 0.34
C ILE A 80 6.97 -6.35 -0.73
N SER A 81 6.10 -5.92 -1.65
CA SER A 81 5.61 -6.77 -2.74
C SER A 81 6.75 -7.14 -3.70
N SER A 82 7.58 -6.18 -4.10
CA SER A 82 8.77 -6.44 -4.94
C SER A 82 9.74 -7.40 -4.26
N ASP A 83 10.11 -7.15 -3.00
CA ASP A 83 11.04 -8.01 -2.25
C ASP A 83 10.48 -9.45 -2.11
N ALA A 84 9.16 -9.59 -1.90
CA ALA A 84 8.52 -10.91 -1.81
C ALA A 84 8.49 -11.64 -3.17
N ILE A 85 8.20 -10.92 -4.26
CA ILE A 85 8.20 -11.47 -5.63
C ILE A 85 9.61 -11.87 -6.06
N GLU A 86 10.63 -11.10 -5.71
CA GLU A 86 12.03 -11.43 -6.01
C GLU A 86 12.42 -12.78 -5.37
N ASN A 87 12.11 -12.96 -4.09
CA ASN A 87 12.37 -14.23 -3.41
C ASN A 87 11.58 -15.40 -4.02
N LEU A 88 10.32 -15.16 -4.39
CA LEU A 88 9.50 -16.17 -5.07
C LEU A 88 10.07 -16.56 -6.44
N ARG A 89 10.55 -15.58 -7.22
CA ARG A 89 11.17 -15.81 -8.54
C ARG A 89 12.48 -16.57 -8.41
N ASN A 90 13.32 -16.24 -7.42
CA ASN A 90 14.57 -16.94 -7.16
C ASN A 90 14.34 -18.42 -6.80
N ASP A 91 13.39 -18.70 -5.91
CA ASP A 91 13.02 -20.08 -5.56
C ASP A 91 12.43 -20.85 -6.76
N SER A 92 11.61 -20.17 -7.56
CA SER A 92 11.02 -20.76 -8.77
C SER A 92 12.08 -21.10 -9.80
N TYR A 93 13.05 -20.21 -10.01
CA TYR A 93 14.17 -20.42 -10.91
C TYR A 93 15.07 -21.57 -10.45
N ALA A 94 15.42 -21.62 -9.16
CA ALA A 94 16.17 -22.73 -8.57
C ALA A 94 15.44 -24.07 -8.75
N LYS A 95 14.10 -24.07 -8.62
CA LYS A 95 13.31 -25.29 -8.82
C LYS A 95 13.33 -25.75 -10.28
N ILE A 96 13.21 -24.84 -11.24
CA ILE A 96 13.25 -25.15 -12.67
C ILE A 96 14.62 -25.71 -13.07
N MET A 97 15.72 -25.15 -12.56
CA MET A 97 17.07 -25.68 -12.82
C MET A 97 17.28 -27.10 -12.27
N SER A 98 16.51 -27.52 -11.27
CA SER A 98 16.56 -28.89 -10.72
C SER A 98 15.71 -29.92 -11.47
N PHE A 99 15.02 -29.53 -12.54
CA PHE A 99 14.15 -30.44 -13.29
C PHE A 99 14.94 -31.40 -14.18
N SER A 100 14.45 -32.64 -14.27
CA SER A 100 14.94 -33.61 -15.24
C SER A 100 14.47 -33.26 -16.66
N ASN A 101 15.19 -33.69 -17.70
CA ASN A 101 14.81 -33.45 -19.10
C ASN A 101 13.36 -33.85 -19.39
N ARG A 102 12.89 -34.99 -18.85
CA ARG A 102 11.50 -35.45 -19.01
C ARG A 102 10.48 -34.47 -18.43
N SER A 103 10.81 -33.79 -17.34
CA SER A 103 9.95 -32.78 -16.72
C SER A 103 9.96 -31.48 -17.53
N VAL A 104 11.12 -31.10 -18.07
CA VAL A 104 11.26 -29.93 -18.94
C VAL A 104 10.46 -30.12 -20.23
N ASP A 105 10.50 -31.31 -20.83
CA ASP A 105 9.73 -31.62 -22.03
C ASP A 105 8.21 -31.59 -21.76
N GLN A 106 7.77 -32.09 -20.60
CA GLN A 106 6.35 -32.07 -20.20
C GLN A 106 5.81 -30.65 -20.04
N PHE A 107 6.56 -29.77 -19.37
CA PHE A 107 6.12 -28.38 -19.15
C PHE A 107 6.42 -27.47 -20.33
N THR A 108 7.41 -27.82 -21.15
CA THR A 108 7.91 -27.03 -22.28
C THR A 108 8.51 -25.68 -21.83
N ILE A 109 9.69 -25.32 -22.38
CA ILE A 109 10.45 -24.12 -22.00
C ILE A 109 9.59 -22.82 -22.05
N PRO A 110 8.83 -22.55 -23.13
CA PRO A 110 7.89 -21.42 -23.18
C PRO A 110 6.91 -21.31 -22.00
N SER A 111 6.33 -22.42 -21.54
CA SER A 111 5.39 -22.38 -20.40
C SER A 111 6.09 -22.02 -19.09
N LEU A 112 7.30 -22.54 -18.88
CA LEU A 112 8.10 -22.27 -17.69
C LEU A 112 8.48 -20.79 -17.59
N ILE A 113 8.86 -20.17 -18.72
CA ILE A 113 9.17 -18.73 -18.80
C ILE A 113 7.94 -17.89 -18.49
N SER A 114 6.78 -18.24 -19.06
CA SER A 114 5.53 -17.54 -18.83
C SER A 114 5.14 -17.56 -17.34
N ARG A 115 5.20 -18.73 -16.69
CA ARG A 115 4.85 -18.91 -15.26
C ARG A 115 5.73 -18.13 -14.29
N MET A 116 6.96 -17.78 -14.67
CA MET A 116 7.86 -16.97 -13.85
C MET A 116 7.66 -15.46 -14.02
N THR A 117 7.02 -15.03 -15.11
CA THR A 117 6.98 -13.63 -15.53
C THR A 117 5.59 -13.01 -15.36
N SER A 118 4.53 -13.81 -15.51
CA SER A 118 3.13 -13.39 -15.42
C SER A 118 2.59 -13.37 -14.00
#